data_AF-A0A7J7R7U1-F1
#
_entry.id   AF-A0A7J7R7U1-F1
#
_cell.length_a   1.000
_cell.length_b   1.000
_cell.length_c   1.000
_cell.angle_alpha   90.00
_cell.angle_beta   90.00
_cell.angle_gamma   90.00
#
_symmetry.space_group_name_H-M   'P 1'
#
loop_
_entity.id
_entity.type
_entity.pdbx_description
1 polymer ?
#
loop_
_entity_poly.entity_id
_entity_poly.type
_entity_poly.pdbx_seq_one_letter_code
_entity_poly.pdbx_strand_id
1 'polypeptide(L)'
;MFFLKTCLRCSVPGHRLNITAENDCRRLHCSLRDLSSLLQAVGRLAEYFTGDMFAARFNDALTVVERLVKVTLYGSQIKLYNIETAVPSVLKPDLIDVHAQSLAALQAYSHWLAQYCSEAHRQNTQQFVTLISTTMDAVTPLISTKVQDKLLLSACHLLVSLATTVRPIFLISIPSVQKVFNRITDASAQRLVDKAQVLVCRALSNILLLPCANLSESEQQWPMRSVNHANLIFALSRDYRNLKPSAVASQRKMPLDDSKWPLGRDIPGRSIGQALSFLCSRWDLHLRFLSQTWGITL
;
A
#
# COMPACT_ATOMS: atom_id res chain seq x y z
N MET A 1 -3.28 23.96 -3.59
CA MET A 1 -3.07 23.37 -4.93
C MET A 1 -3.25 24.36 -6.09
N PHE A 2 -4.13 25.36 -5.97
CA PHE A 2 -4.29 26.40 -7.00
C PHE A 2 -2.95 27.08 -7.36
N PHE A 3 -2.14 27.43 -6.35
CA PHE A 3 -0.80 28.01 -6.54
C PHE A 3 0.16 27.10 -7.35
N LEU A 4 0.22 25.81 -7.03
CA LEU A 4 1.02 24.82 -7.79
C LEU A 4 0.55 24.74 -9.25
N LYS A 5 -0.77 24.76 -9.49
CA LYS A 5 -1.34 24.70 -10.85
C LYS A 5 -0.97 25.94 -11.68
N THR A 6 -0.88 27.11 -11.06
CA THR A 6 -0.48 28.37 -11.73
C THR A 6 1.03 28.41 -12.03
N CYS A 7 1.86 27.75 -11.22
CA CYS A 7 3.32 27.78 -11.36
C CYS A 7 3.89 26.67 -12.28
N LEU A 8 3.07 25.71 -12.70
CA LEU A 8 3.46 24.60 -13.56
C LEU A 8 3.27 24.94 -15.03
N ARG A 9 4.34 24.84 -15.85
CA ARG A 9 4.20 24.67 -17.30
C ARG A 9 4.25 23.20 -17.65
N CYS A 10 3.28 22.75 -18.43
CA CYS A 10 3.40 21.53 -19.21
C CYS A 10 4.30 21.87 -20.41
N SER A 11 5.58 21.53 -20.35
CA SER A 11 6.41 21.48 -21.55
C SER A 11 6.56 20.01 -21.95
N VAL A 12 6.61 19.68 -23.23
CA VAL A 12 6.96 18.33 -23.65
C VAL A 12 8.47 18.30 -23.91
N PRO A 13 9.24 17.40 -23.27
CA PRO A 13 8.82 16.28 -22.43
C PRO A 13 9.21 16.50 -20.94
N GLY A 14 8.42 17.28 -20.19
CA GLY A 14 8.65 17.46 -18.74
C GLY A 14 7.77 18.52 -18.07
N HIS A 15 7.20 18.20 -16.90
CA HIS A 15 6.64 19.23 -16.02
C HIS A 15 7.81 19.97 -15.36
N ARG A 16 7.95 21.26 -15.64
CA ARG A 16 9.00 22.12 -15.08
C ARG A 16 8.36 23.26 -14.30
N LEU A 17 8.89 23.54 -13.10
CA LEU A 17 8.55 24.74 -12.35
C LEU A 17 9.21 25.96 -13.02
N ASN A 18 8.41 26.99 -13.30
CA ASN A 18 8.93 28.28 -13.80
C ASN A 18 9.49 29.19 -12.71
N ILE A 19 9.57 28.69 -11.48
CA ILE A 19 10.09 29.45 -10.35
C ILE A 19 11.61 29.25 -10.32
N THR A 20 12.33 30.30 -10.74
CA THR A 20 13.79 30.34 -10.78
C THR A 20 14.37 31.40 -9.84
N ALA A 21 13.59 32.41 -9.47
CA ALA A 21 13.99 33.43 -8.51
C ALA A 21 14.12 32.83 -7.11
N GLU A 22 15.20 33.18 -6.40
CA GLU A 22 15.52 32.61 -5.08
C GLU A 22 14.42 32.90 -4.04
N ASN A 23 13.89 34.12 -4.03
CA ASN A 23 12.83 34.51 -3.11
C ASN A 23 11.56 33.67 -3.32
N ASP A 24 11.17 33.47 -4.58
CA ASP A 24 9.99 32.66 -4.93
C ASP A 24 10.23 31.17 -4.62
N CYS A 25 11.44 30.65 -4.83
CA CYS A 25 11.82 29.30 -4.41
C CYS A 25 11.66 29.13 -2.90
N ARG A 26 12.12 30.11 -2.10
CA ARG A 26 11.99 30.10 -0.64
C ARG A 26 10.52 30.15 -0.20
N ARG A 27 9.70 31.01 -0.83
CA ARG A 27 8.26 31.09 -0.54
C ARG A 27 7.54 29.78 -0.87
N LEU A 28 7.90 29.15 -2.00
CA LEU A 28 7.35 27.86 -2.38
C LEU A 28 7.77 26.76 -1.39
N HIS A 29 9.05 26.70 -1.00
CA HIS A 29 9.55 25.78 0.01
C HIS A 29 8.71 25.85 1.30
N CYS A 30 8.56 27.05 1.88
CA CYS A 30 7.74 27.26 3.06
C CYS A 30 6.29 26.79 2.83
N SER A 31 5.67 27.19 1.72
CA SER A 31 4.29 26.82 1.39
C SER A 31 4.08 25.31 1.27
N LEU A 32 5.05 24.58 0.71
CA LEU A 32 4.98 23.12 0.59
C LEU A 32 5.12 22.42 1.95
N ARG A 33 5.96 22.96 2.85
CA ARG A 33 6.09 22.45 4.22
C ARG A 33 4.86 22.73 5.06
N ASP A 34 4.26 23.91 4.93
CA ASP A 34 3.01 24.25 5.58
C ASP A 34 1.89 23.33 5.10
N LEU A 35 1.79 23.10 3.78
CA LEU A 35 0.84 22.16 3.21
C LEU A 35 1.04 20.73 3.73
N SER A 36 2.30 20.27 3.83
CA SER A 36 2.61 18.95 4.39
C SER A 36 2.16 18.83 5.85
N SER A 37 2.35 19.90 6.64
CA SER A 37 1.93 19.96 8.04
C SER A 37 0.41 20.00 8.18
N LEU A 38 -0.28 20.75 7.32
CA LEU A 38 -1.74 20.78 7.25
C LEU A 38 -2.32 19.42 6.87
N LEU A 39 -1.72 18.70 5.92
CA LEU A 39 -2.15 17.35 5.56
C LEU A 39 -2.03 16.37 6.73
N GLN A 40 -0.95 16.47 7.52
CA GLN A 40 -0.80 15.68 8.75
C GLN A 40 -1.89 16.00 9.77
N ALA A 41 -2.17 17.30 9.99
CA ALA A 41 -3.22 17.73 10.89
C ALA A 41 -4.60 17.20 10.44
N VAL A 42 -4.90 17.29 9.14
CA VAL A 42 -6.13 16.72 8.56
C VAL A 42 -6.20 15.21 8.76
N GLY A 43 -5.10 14.47 8.59
CA GLY A 43 -5.07 13.03 8.87
C GLY A 43 -5.44 12.70 10.32
N ARG A 44 -4.97 13.48 11.29
CA ARG A 44 -5.30 13.31 12.71
C ARG A 44 -6.78 13.59 13.03
N LEU A 45 -7.49 14.33 12.17
CA LEU A 45 -8.91 14.56 12.36
C LEU A 45 -9.76 13.30 12.15
N ALA A 46 -9.20 12.24 11.51
CA ALA A 46 -9.92 11.01 11.20
C ALA A 46 -10.59 10.37 12.42
N GLU A 47 -9.94 10.42 13.58
CA GLU A 47 -10.44 9.84 14.84
C GLU A 47 -11.73 10.51 15.33
N TYR A 48 -12.00 11.75 14.94
CA TYR A 48 -13.21 12.49 15.33
C TYR A 48 -14.42 12.22 14.42
N PHE A 49 -14.24 11.38 13.39
CA PHE A 49 -15.28 11.03 12.42
C PHE A 49 -15.76 9.58 12.55
N THR A 50 -15.16 8.77 13.42
CA THR A 50 -15.50 7.35 13.58
C THR A 50 -16.43 7.12 14.78
N GLY A 51 -16.85 5.85 14.97
CA GLY A 51 -17.67 5.44 16.12
C GLY A 51 -19.04 6.10 16.11
N ASP A 52 -19.51 6.55 17.29
CA ASP A 52 -20.82 7.16 17.47
C ASP A 52 -20.99 8.47 16.68
N MET A 53 -19.89 9.16 16.40
CA MET A 53 -19.90 10.40 15.63
C MET A 53 -20.00 10.19 14.11
N PHE A 54 -19.88 8.95 13.64
CA PHE A 54 -19.86 8.61 12.21
C PHE A 54 -21.07 9.15 11.47
N ALA A 55 -22.28 8.83 11.95
CA ALA A 55 -23.52 9.25 11.29
C ALA A 55 -23.69 10.78 11.33
N ALA A 56 -23.39 11.41 12.48
CA ALA A 56 -23.57 12.84 12.68
C ALA A 56 -22.61 13.69 11.81
N ARG A 57 -21.41 13.19 11.52
CA ARG A 57 -20.36 13.92 10.79
C ARG A 57 -20.01 13.29 9.44
N PHE A 58 -20.89 12.43 8.92
CA PHE A 58 -20.64 11.68 7.69
C PHE A 58 -20.28 12.59 6.51
N ASN A 59 -21.08 13.64 6.27
CA ASN A 59 -20.89 14.54 5.13
C ASN A 59 -19.60 15.38 5.25
N ASP A 60 -19.22 15.77 6.46
CA ASP A 60 -17.98 16.51 6.71
C ASP A 60 -16.76 15.63 6.42
N ALA A 61 -16.76 14.41 6.97
CA ALA A 61 -15.72 13.43 6.72
C ALA A 61 -15.62 13.06 5.24
N LEU A 62 -16.76 12.81 4.58
CA LEU A 62 -16.83 12.51 3.16
C LEU A 62 -16.22 13.64 2.32
N THR A 63 -16.54 14.90 2.64
CA THR A 63 -15.96 16.06 1.98
C THR A 63 -14.44 16.09 2.13
N VAL A 64 -13.92 15.85 3.33
CA VAL A 64 -12.47 15.80 3.58
C VAL A 64 -11.82 14.69 2.77
N VAL A 65 -12.37 13.46 2.82
CA VAL A 65 -11.82 12.30 2.13
C VAL A 65 -11.85 12.49 0.61
N GLU A 66 -12.95 12.99 0.04
CA GLU A 66 -13.03 13.29 -1.40
C GLU A 66 -11.95 14.31 -1.82
N ARG A 67 -11.67 15.31 -0.99
CA ARG A 67 -10.62 16.31 -1.27
C ARG A 67 -9.23 15.67 -1.18
N LEU A 68 -8.97 14.83 -0.18
CA LEU A 68 -7.71 14.08 -0.06
C LEU A 68 -7.48 13.14 -1.25
N VAL A 69 -8.50 12.43 -1.71
CA VAL A 69 -8.44 11.59 -2.92
C VAL A 69 -8.10 12.42 -4.15
N LYS A 70 -8.76 13.57 -4.34
CA LYS A 70 -8.46 14.49 -5.46
C LYS A 70 -7.03 15.03 -5.42
N VAL A 71 -6.53 15.41 -4.25
CA VAL A 71 -5.15 15.90 -4.08
C VAL A 71 -4.14 14.80 -4.42
N THR A 72 -4.38 13.59 -3.92
CA THR A 72 -3.51 12.43 -4.16
C THR A 72 -3.52 12.04 -5.64
N LEU A 73 -4.69 11.93 -6.26
CA LEU A 73 -4.83 11.62 -7.68
C LEU A 73 -4.09 12.63 -8.56
N TYR A 74 -4.30 13.92 -8.30
CA TYR A 74 -3.63 14.96 -9.05
C TYR A 74 -2.11 14.84 -8.92
N GLY A 75 -1.59 14.66 -7.71
CA GLY A 75 -0.15 14.47 -7.46
C GLY A 75 0.43 13.31 -8.29
N SER A 76 -0.32 12.22 -8.45
CA SER A 76 0.08 11.09 -9.30
C SER A 76 -0.01 11.39 -10.79
N GLN A 77 -1.06 12.06 -11.25
CA GLN A 77 -1.28 12.39 -12.65
C GLN A 77 -0.21 13.32 -13.20
N ILE A 78 0.14 14.38 -12.46
CA ILE A 78 1.21 15.31 -12.88
C ILE A 78 2.60 14.81 -12.53
N LYS A 79 2.71 13.63 -11.88
CA LYS A 79 3.95 13.06 -11.35
C LYS A 79 4.70 14.10 -10.52
N LEU A 80 4.07 14.62 -9.48
CA LEU A 80 4.56 15.71 -8.63
C LEU A 80 6.02 15.50 -8.15
N TYR A 81 6.38 14.24 -7.93
CA TYR A 81 7.71 13.80 -7.51
C TYR A 81 8.80 13.86 -8.60
N ASN A 82 8.42 14.00 -9.87
CA ASN A 82 9.33 14.06 -11.02
C ASN A 82 9.43 15.46 -11.65
N ILE A 83 8.82 16.46 -11.03
CA ILE A 83 8.85 17.83 -11.56
C ILE A 83 10.26 18.39 -11.51
N GLU A 84 10.70 18.96 -12.62
CA GLU A 84 11.98 19.64 -12.72
C GLU A 84 11.92 21.00 -12.03
N THR A 85 12.93 21.30 -11.20
CA THR A 85 13.00 22.53 -10.41
C THR A 85 14.39 23.13 -10.51
N ALA A 86 14.50 24.45 -10.35
CA ALA A 86 15.80 25.15 -10.36
C ALA A 86 16.66 24.79 -9.14
N VAL A 87 16.04 24.39 -8.02
CA VAL A 87 16.71 24.05 -6.76
C VAL A 87 16.25 22.65 -6.30
N PRO A 88 16.71 21.58 -6.98
CA PRO A 88 16.19 20.23 -6.76
C PRO A 88 16.52 19.66 -5.39
N SER A 89 17.63 20.08 -4.77
CA SER A 89 18.02 19.66 -3.41
C SER A 89 17.06 20.11 -2.32
N VAL A 90 16.30 21.18 -2.56
CA VAL A 90 15.35 21.75 -1.60
C VAL A 90 13.92 21.35 -1.98
N LEU A 91 13.51 21.67 -3.21
CA LEU A 91 12.10 21.56 -3.60
C LEU A 91 11.66 20.12 -3.94
N LYS A 92 12.54 19.24 -4.45
CA LYS A 92 12.12 17.86 -4.73
C LYS A 92 11.72 17.11 -3.47
N PRO A 93 12.49 17.15 -2.36
CA PRO A 93 12.04 16.59 -1.09
C PRO A 93 10.67 17.12 -0.64
N ASP A 94 10.41 18.43 -0.74
CA ASP A 94 9.12 18.98 -0.31
C ASP A 94 7.94 18.50 -1.18
N LEU A 95 8.13 18.43 -2.50
CA LEU A 95 7.11 17.94 -3.43
C LEU A 95 6.78 16.46 -3.18
N ILE A 96 7.79 15.66 -2.89
CA ILE A 96 7.64 14.26 -2.51
C ILE A 96 6.93 14.15 -1.16
N ASP A 97 7.27 15.01 -0.20
CA ASP A 97 6.69 15.03 1.13
C ASP A 97 5.21 15.41 1.09
N VAL A 98 4.82 16.45 0.33
CA VAL A 98 3.40 16.81 0.16
C VAL A 98 2.60 15.64 -0.38
N HIS A 99 3.13 14.91 -1.36
CA HIS A 99 2.44 13.76 -1.93
C HIS A 99 2.37 12.59 -0.93
N ALA A 100 3.49 12.27 -0.28
CA ALA A 100 3.55 11.23 0.73
C ALA A 100 2.59 11.52 1.90
N GLN A 101 2.48 12.78 2.34
CA GLN A 101 1.55 13.20 3.38
C GLN A 101 0.09 13.19 2.93
N SER A 102 -0.18 13.43 1.64
CA SER A 102 -1.54 13.30 1.09
C SER A 102 -2.01 11.83 1.16
N LEU A 103 -1.13 10.89 0.82
CA LEU A 103 -1.39 9.45 0.95
C LEU A 103 -1.56 9.03 2.41
N ALA A 104 -0.69 9.51 3.30
CA ALA A 104 -0.74 9.19 4.73
C ALA A 104 -2.00 9.76 5.40
N ALA A 105 -2.39 10.99 5.05
CA ALA A 105 -3.64 11.59 5.51
C ALA A 105 -4.84 10.76 5.05
N LEU A 106 -4.89 10.35 3.78
CA LEU A 106 -5.95 9.47 3.29
C LEU A 106 -5.95 8.09 3.99
N GLN A 107 -4.77 7.54 4.27
CA GLN A 107 -4.61 6.30 5.00
C GLN A 107 -5.20 6.39 6.42
N ALA A 108 -5.05 7.52 7.11
CA ALA A 108 -5.61 7.72 8.46
C ALA A 108 -7.14 7.55 8.49
N TYR A 109 -7.83 7.84 7.38
CA TYR A 109 -9.28 7.66 7.25
C TYR A 109 -9.71 6.20 6.96
N SER A 110 -8.82 5.22 7.04
CA SER A 110 -9.15 3.81 6.74
C SER A 110 -10.27 3.24 7.63
N HIS A 111 -10.32 3.61 8.91
CA HIS A 111 -11.39 3.16 9.81
C HIS A 111 -12.74 3.80 9.46
N TRP A 112 -12.74 5.10 9.13
CA TRP A 112 -13.93 5.78 8.63
C TRP A 112 -14.43 5.17 7.32
N LEU A 113 -13.51 4.88 6.38
CA LEU A 113 -13.82 4.19 5.13
C LEU A 113 -14.38 2.78 5.35
N ALA A 114 -13.95 2.07 6.40
CA ALA A 114 -14.50 0.75 6.74
C ALA A 114 -15.93 0.83 7.26
N GLN A 115 -16.25 1.84 8.09
CA GLN A 115 -17.63 2.12 8.50
C GLN A 115 -18.49 2.52 7.29
N TYR A 116 -17.97 3.36 6.39
CA TYR A 116 -18.67 3.72 5.16
C TYR A 116 -18.87 2.50 4.24
N CYS A 117 -17.87 1.63 4.08
CA CYS A 117 -18.02 0.38 3.32
C CYS A 117 -19.17 -0.49 3.86
N SER A 118 -19.32 -0.54 5.18
CA SER A 118 -20.37 -1.29 5.86
C SER A 118 -21.76 -0.69 5.65
N GLU A 119 -21.85 0.65 5.64
CA GLU A 119 -23.10 1.37 5.40
C GLU A 119 -23.40 1.67 3.92
N ALA A 120 -22.48 1.36 2.99
CA ALA A 120 -22.57 1.78 1.60
C ALA A 120 -23.87 1.33 0.92
N HIS A 121 -24.37 0.13 1.26
CA HIS A 121 -25.65 -0.40 0.79
C HIS A 121 -26.87 0.46 1.21
N ARG A 122 -26.78 1.14 2.35
CA ARG A 122 -27.85 2.00 2.90
C ARG A 122 -27.73 3.46 2.41
N GLN A 123 -26.52 3.89 2.08
CA GLN A 123 -26.20 5.26 1.71
C GLN A 123 -26.14 5.41 0.18
N ASN A 124 -24.93 5.37 -0.39
CA ASN A 124 -24.66 5.53 -1.82
C ASN A 124 -23.49 4.64 -2.23
N THR A 125 -23.79 3.41 -2.65
CA THR A 125 -22.80 2.41 -3.08
C THR A 125 -21.91 2.92 -4.21
N GLN A 126 -22.47 3.66 -5.18
CA GLN A 126 -21.73 4.12 -6.35
C GLN A 126 -20.67 5.18 -6.00
N GLN A 127 -20.99 6.10 -5.07
CA GLN A 127 -20.03 7.08 -4.60
C GLN A 127 -18.86 6.41 -3.88
N PHE A 128 -19.13 5.40 -3.04
CA PHE A 128 -18.08 4.63 -2.37
C PHE A 128 -17.19 3.88 -3.37
N VAL A 129 -17.78 3.19 -4.34
CA VAL A 129 -17.04 2.50 -5.41
C VAL A 129 -16.15 3.47 -6.18
N THR A 130 -16.68 4.64 -6.54
CA THR A 130 -15.94 5.69 -7.24
C THR A 130 -14.77 6.19 -6.39
N LEU A 131 -14.99 6.43 -5.10
CA LEU A 131 -13.97 6.93 -4.16
C LEU A 131 -12.79 5.96 -4.04
N ILE A 132 -13.07 4.67 -3.82
CA ILE A 132 -12.04 3.63 -3.71
C ILE A 132 -11.33 3.41 -5.05
N SER A 133 -12.07 3.39 -6.17
CA SER A 133 -11.48 3.23 -7.51
C SER A 133 -10.55 4.40 -7.85
N THR A 134 -10.97 5.62 -7.56
CA THR A 134 -10.16 6.83 -7.76
C THR A 134 -8.91 6.83 -6.87
N THR A 135 -9.04 6.34 -5.63
CA THR A 135 -7.88 6.15 -4.74
C THR A 135 -6.89 5.17 -5.35
N MET A 136 -7.36 4.06 -5.93
CA MET A 136 -6.49 3.09 -6.57
C MET A 136 -5.84 3.63 -7.85
N ASP A 137 -6.54 4.44 -8.63
CA ASP A 137 -5.96 5.13 -9.79
C ASP A 137 -4.84 6.10 -9.39
N ALA A 138 -4.93 6.69 -8.19
CA ALA A 138 -3.86 7.51 -7.63
C ALA A 138 -2.67 6.68 -7.14
N VAL A 139 -2.92 5.52 -6.50
CA VAL A 139 -1.90 4.68 -5.86
C VAL A 139 -1.11 3.85 -6.86
N THR A 140 -1.76 3.21 -7.82
CA THR A 140 -1.14 2.27 -8.77
C THR A 140 0.09 2.83 -9.51
N PRO A 141 0.11 4.06 -10.06
CA PRO A 141 1.31 4.58 -10.73
C PRO A 141 2.50 4.80 -9.79
N LEU A 142 2.27 4.88 -8.48
CA LEU A 142 3.31 5.06 -7.46
C LEU A 142 3.99 3.73 -7.08
N ILE A 143 3.32 2.59 -7.33
CA ILE A 143 3.86 1.26 -7.09
C ILE A 143 4.78 0.89 -8.27
N SER A 144 5.96 1.51 -8.29
CA SER A 144 6.91 1.38 -9.38
C SER A 144 8.36 1.57 -8.96
N THR A 145 9.28 0.88 -9.64
CA THR A 145 10.74 1.00 -9.47
C THR A 145 11.29 2.36 -9.87
N LYS A 146 10.49 3.19 -10.56
CA LYS A 146 10.86 4.56 -10.98
C LYS A 146 10.50 5.63 -9.95
N VAL A 147 9.89 5.25 -8.83
CA VAL A 147 9.38 6.15 -7.79
C VAL A 147 10.28 6.04 -6.57
N GLN A 148 10.58 7.16 -5.91
CA GLN A 148 11.41 7.16 -4.71
C GLN A 148 10.75 6.38 -3.57
N ASP A 149 11.57 5.70 -2.77
CA ASP A 149 11.16 4.78 -1.70
C ASP A 149 10.13 5.38 -0.74
N LYS A 150 10.30 6.64 -0.30
CA LYS A 150 9.36 7.29 0.61
C LYS A 150 7.94 7.28 0.06
N LEU A 151 7.78 7.71 -1.20
CA LEU A 151 6.47 7.80 -1.84
C LEU A 151 5.91 6.42 -2.23
N LEU A 152 6.78 5.53 -2.71
CA LEU A 152 6.44 4.13 -2.98
C LEU A 152 5.89 3.44 -1.72
N LEU A 153 6.59 3.56 -0.60
CA LEU A 153 6.17 2.95 0.67
C LEU A 153 4.87 3.56 1.19
N SER A 154 4.68 4.89 1.12
CA SER A 154 3.40 5.53 1.47
C SER A 154 2.24 4.96 0.65
N ALA A 155 2.42 4.78 -0.66
CA ALA A 155 1.41 4.16 -1.53
C ALA A 155 1.13 2.70 -1.15
N CYS A 156 2.16 1.91 -0.85
CA CYS A 156 2.02 0.54 -0.37
C CYS A 156 1.26 0.47 0.97
N HIS A 157 1.52 1.38 1.90
CA HIS A 157 0.84 1.43 3.20
C HIS A 157 -0.65 1.77 3.08
N LEU A 158 -1.01 2.70 2.20
CA LEU A 158 -2.40 2.97 1.88
C LEU A 158 -3.08 1.74 1.27
N LEU A 159 -2.45 1.08 0.29
CA LEU A 159 -2.98 -0.17 -0.29
C LEU A 159 -3.17 -1.26 0.75
N VAL A 160 -2.22 -1.46 1.67
CA VAL A 160 -2.38 -2.39 2.79
C VAL A 160 -3.59 -2.01 3.63
N SER A 161 -3.77 -0.74 3.97
CA SER A 161 -4.86 -0.30 4.85
C SER A 161 -6.24 -0.49 4.21
N LEU A 162 -6.34 -0.26 2.89
CA LEU A 162 -7.53 -0.61 2.11
C LEU A 162 -7.79 -2.14 2.12
N ALA A 163 -6.75 -2.93 1.96
CA ALA A 163 -6.82 -4.39 1.93
C ALA A 163 -7.10 -5.05 3.29
N THR A 164 -6.68 -4.44 4.40
CA THR A 164 -6.84 -5.01 5.75
C THR A 164 -8.03 -4.45 6.50
N THR A 165 -8.29 -3.16 6.37
CA THR A 165 -9.24 -2.43 7.23
C THR A 165 -10.55 -2.19 6.49
N VAL A 166 -10.49 -1.60 5.30
CA VAL A 166 -11.70 -1.26 4.52
C VAL A 166 -12.33 -2.50 3.89
N ARG A 167 -11.49 -3.37 3.31
CA ARG A 167 -11.87 -4.65 2.68
C ARG A 167 -13.07 -4.58 1.74
N PRO A 168 -13.07 -3.71 0.70
CA PRO A 168 -14.14 -3.69 -0.28
C PRO A 168 -14.12 -4.97 -1.13
N ILE A 169 -15.27 -5.64 -1.29
CA ILE A 169 -15.40 -6.89 -2.07
C ILE A 169 -14.92 -6.74 -3.51
N PHE A 170 -15.18 -5.58 -4.12
CA PHE A 170 -14.85 -5.26 -5.50
C PHE A 170 -13.39 -4.85 -5.71
N LEU A 171 -12.57 -4.74 -4.65
CA LEU A 171 -11.22 -4.19 -4.72
C LEU A 171 -10.34 -4.93 -5.73
N ILE A 172 -10.41 -6.27 -5.76
CA ILE A 172 -9.66 -7.07 -6.72
C ILE A 172 -10.08 -6.78 -8.15
N SER A 173 -11.35 -6.48 -8.41
CA SER A 173 -11.88 -6.24 -9.76
C SER A 173 -11.51 -4.86 -10.31
N ILE A 174 -10.94 -3.96 -9.50
CA ILE A 174 -10.51 -2.65 -9.96
C ILE A 174 -9.33 -2.81 -10.93
N PRO A 175 -9.38 -2.25 -12.16
CA PRO A 175 -8.32 -2.39 -13.15
C PRO A 175 -6.95 -1.95 -12.65
N SER A 176 -6.90 -0.91 -11.82
CA SER A 176 -5.68 -0.41 -11.20
C SER A 176 -5.08 -1.38 -10.18
N VAL A 177 -5.89 -2.17 -9.47
CA VAL A 177 -5.40 -3.26 -8.60
C VAL A 177 -4.92 -4.44 -9.44
N GLN A 178 -5.63 -4.79 -10.52
CA GLN A 178 -5.20 -5.83 -11.45
C GLN A 178 -3.83 -5.55 -12.06
N LYS A 179 -3.52 -4.28 -12.40
CA LYS A 179 -2.18 -3.88 -12.83
C LYS A 179 -1.10 -4.16 -11.78
N VAL A 180 -1.40 -3.90 -10.50
CA VAL A 180 -0.48 -4.20 -9.39
C VAL A 180 -0.32 -5.71 -9.20
N PHE A 181 -1.42 -6.46 -9.28
CA PHE A 181 -1.39 -7.92 -9.21
C PHE A 181 -0.53 -8.53 -10.33
N ASN A 182 -0.76 -8.11 -11.58
CA ASN A 182 -0.01 -8.57 -12.74
C ASN A 182 1.47 -8.22 -12.64
N ARG A 183 1.83 -7.07 -12.06
CA ARG A 183 3.23 -6.72 -11.81
C ARG A 183 3.94 -7.73 -10.90
N ILE A 184 3.25 -8.28 -9.91
CA ILE A 184 3.82 -9.26 -8.98
C ILE A 184 3.86 -10.65 -9.60
N THR A 185 2.86 -11.00 -10.41
CA THR A 185 2.75 -12.34 -10.99
C THR A 185 3.54 -12.54 -12.27
N ASP A 186 3.75 -11.49 -13.06
CA ASP A 186 4.53 -11.50 -14.29
C ASP A 186 6.02 -11.78 -14.00
N ALA A 187 6.59 -12.76 -14.71
CA ALA A 187 7.99 -13.14 -14.59
C ALA A 187 8.98 -12.11 -15.15
N SER A 188 8.52 -11.34 -16.12
CA SER A 188 9.34 -10.33 -16.79
C SER A 188 9.37 -8.99 -16.04
N ALA A 189 8.46 -8.79 -15.09
CA ALA A 189 8.34 -7.55 -14.36
C ALA A 189 9.53 -7.31 -13.41
N GLN A 190 10.07 -6.10 -13.44
CA GLN A 190 11.11 -5.69 -12.52
C GLN A 190 10.57 -5.68 -11.08
N ARG A 191 11.24 -6.46 -10.21
CA ARG A 191 10.93 -6.56 -8.78
C ARG A 191 11.05 -5.21 -8.09
N LEU A 192 10.13 -4.92 -7.18
CA LEU A 192 10.20 -3.74 -6.33
C LEU A 192 11.30 -3.92 -5.28
N VAL A 193 11.70 -2.82 -4.63
CA VAL A 193 12.55 -2.87 -3.44
C VAL A 193 11.88 -3.77 -2.38
N ASP A 194 12.67 -4.58 -1.67
CA ASP A 194 12.16 -5.69 -0.84
C ASP A 194 11.03 -5.30 0.12
N LYS A 195 11.15 -4.15 0.80
CA LYS A 195 10.09 -3.65 1.70
C LYS A 195 8.78 -3.41 0.97
N ALA A 196 8.82 -2.75 -0.19
CA ALA A 196 7.65 -2.49 -1.00
C ALA A 196 7.05 -3.77 -1.58
N GLN A 197 7.91 -4.69 -2.06
CA GLN A 197 7.49 -6.00 -2.54
C GLN A 197 6.68 -6.75 -1.47
N VAL A 198 7.19 -6.83 -0.24
CA VAL A 198 6.51 -7.49 0.88
C VAL A 198 5.17 -6.83 1.19
N LEU A 199 5.10 -5.50 1.23
CA LEU A 199 3.86 -4.78 1.54
C LEU A 199 2.79 -5.00 0.46
N VAL A 200 3.17 -4.95 -0.82
CA VAL A 200 2.24 -5.22 -1.93
C VAL A 200 1.75 -6.66 -1.88
N CYS A 201 2.65 -7.63 -1.71
CA CYS A 201 2.27 -9.04 -1.60
C CYS A 201 1.31 -9.26 -0.43
N ARG A 202 1.60 -8.66 0.73
CA ARG A 202 0.72 -8.69 1.90
C ARG A 202 -0.66 -8.13 1.59
N ALA A 203 -0.73 -6.96 0.93
CA ALA A 203 -2.00 -6.36 0.57
C ALA A 203 -2.79 -7.25 -0.40
N LEU A 204 -2.15 -7.77 -1.44
CA LEU A 204 -2.80 -8.68 -2.40
C LEU A 204 -3.30 -9.97 -1.73
N SER A 205 -2.49 -10.59 -0.87
CA SER A 205 -2.94 -11.74 -0.07
C SER A 205 -4.13 -11.39 0.81
N ASN A 206 -4.12 -10.22 1.47
CA ASN A 206 -5.24 -9.79 2.32
C ASN A 206 -6.53 -9.55 1.52
N ILE A 207 -6.44 -8.97 0.32
CA ILE A 207 -7.59 -8.83 -0.59
C ILE A 207 -8.22 -10.18 -0.92
N LEU A 208 -7.41 -11.22 -1.05
CA LEU A 208 -7.84 -12.54 -1.50
C LEU A 208 -8.27 -13.46 -0.35
N LEU A 209 -7.70 -13.29 0.85
CA LEU A 209 -7.90 -14.19 1.97
C LEU A 209 -8.84 -13.64 3.05
N LEU A 210 -8.88 -12.33 3.25
CA LEU A 210 -9.71 -11.77 4.33
C LEU A 210 -11.17 -11.69 3.89
N PRO A 211 -12.12 -12.13 4.75
CA PRO A 211 -13.53 -11.97 4.47
C PRO A 211 -13.90 -10.48 4.48
N CYS A 212 -14.73 -10.09 3.52
CA CYS A 212 -15.38 -8.80 3.51
C CYS A 212 -16.42 -8.74 4.62
N ALA A 213 -16.48 -7.61 5.32
CA ALA A 213 -17.46 -7.42 6.38
C ALA A 213 -18.88 -7.38 5.79
N ASN A 214 -19.86 -7.90 6.54
CA ASN A 214 -21.29 -7.82 6.23
C ASN A 214 -21.72 -8.52 4.93
N LEU A 215 -20.96 -9.50 4.45
CA LEU A 215 -21.34 -10.36 3.33
C LEU A 215 -21.44 -11.82 3.79
N SER A 216 -22.41 -12.55 3.25
CA SER A 216 -22.55 -13.98 3.49
C SER A 216 -21.42 -14.78 2.82
N GLU A 217 -21.20 -16.03 3.25
CA GLU A 217 -20.18 -16.92 2.67
C GLU A 217 -20.31 -17.08 1.14
N SER A 218 -21.54 -17.12 0.62
CA SER A 218 -21.79 -17.21 -0.83
C SER A 218 -21.38 -15.97 -1.61
N GLU A 219 -21.36 -14.80 -0.97
CA GLU A 219 -21.08 -13.50 -1.62
C GLU A 219 -19.60 -13.12 -1.58
N GLN A 220 -18.77 -13.84 -0.81
CA GLN A 220 -17.34 -13.57 -0.65
C GLN A 220 -16.51 -13.82 -1.92
N GLN A 221 -17.09 -14.44 -2.95
CA GLN A 221 -16.40 -14.77 -4.22
C GLN A 221 -15.17 -15.67 -4.01
N TRP A 222 -15.23 -16.59 -3.04
CA TRP A 222 -14.13 -17.50 -2.69
C TRP A 222 -13.53 -18.27 -3.87
N PRO A 223 -14.30 -18.79 -4.85
CA PRO A 223 -13.72 -19.50 -5.98
C PRO A 223 -12.73 -18.63 -6.77
N MET A 224 -13.14 -17.41 -7.14
CA MET A 224 -12.28 -16.46 -7.86
C MET A 224 -11.07 -16.05 -7.02
N ARG A 225 -11.28 -15.77 -5.73
CA ARG A 225 -10.19 -15.38 -4.82
C ARG A 225 -9.16 -16.48 -4.63
N SER A 226 -9.60 -17.74 -4.51
CA SER A 226 -8.73 -18.90 -4.32
C SER A 226 -7.81 -19.12 -5.53
N VAL A 227 -8.34 -19.01 -6.75
CA VAL A 227 -7.56 -19.13 -8.00
C VAL A 227 -6.52 -18.03 -8.08
N ASN A 228 -6.90 -16.78 -7.81
CA ASN A 228 -5.96 -15.66 -7.81
C ASN A 228 -4.90 -15.80 -6.72
N HIS A 229 -5.25 -16.33 -5.55
CA HIS A 229 -4.29 -16.57 -4.48
C HIS A 229 -3.30 -17.67 -4.85
N ALA A 230 -3.76 -18.75 -5.47
CA ALA A 230 -2.88 -19.80 -6.00
C ALA A 230 -1.90 -19.24 -7.04
N ASN A 231 -2.36 -18.37 -7.95
CA ASN A 231 -1.50 -17.69 -8.92
C ASN A 231 -0.45 -16.78 -8.25
N LEU A 232 -0.85 -16.05 -7.21
CA LEU A 232 0.07 -15.22 -6.43
C LEU A 232 1.16 -16.07 -5.75
N ILE A 233 0.77 -17.15 -5.06
CA ILE A 233 1.72 -18.05 -4.39
C ILE A 233 2.63 -18.73 -5.41
N PHE A 234 2.09 -19.13 -6.57
CA PHE A 234 2.87 -19.68 -7.67
C PHE A 234 3.95 -18.68 -8.11
N ALA A 235 3.60 -17.43 -8.33
CA ALA A 235 4.57 -16.39 -8.71
C ALA A 235 5.65 -16.16 -7.63
N LEU A 236 5.25 -16.03 -6.36
CA LEU A 236 6.17 -15.77 -5.25
C LEU A 236 7.13 -16.93 -4.97
N SER A 237 6.70 -18.16 -5.22
CA SER A 237 7.50 -19.37 -5.03
C SER A 237 8.31 -19.77 -6.28
N ARG A 238 8.24 -19.00 -7.38
CA ARG A 238 8.89 -19.34 -8.65
C ARG A 238 10.40 -19.58 -8.48
N ASP A 239 11.11 -18.63 -7.90
CA ASP A 239 12.57 -18.71 -7.77
C ASP A 239 12.97 -19.89 -6.88
N TYR A 240 12.21 -20.13 -5.80
CA TYR A 240 12.42 -21.27 -4.90
C TYR A 240 12.21 -22.61 -5.62
N ARG A 241 11.18 -22.73 -6.45
CA ARG A 241 10.89 -23.97 -7.20
C ARG A 241 11.89 -24.24 -8.32
N ASN A 242 12.54 -23.18 -8.82
CA ASN A 242 13.61 -23.27 -9.81
C ASN A 242 14.98 -23.57 -9.17
N LEU A 243 15.09 -23.56 -7.84
CA LEU A 243 16.27 -24.10 -7.17
C LEU A 243 16.31 -25.60 -7.45
N LYS A 244 17.28 -26.05 -8.27
CA LYS A 244 17.53 -27.47 -8.44
C LYS A 244 17.74 -28.10 -7.06
N PRO A 245 17.17 -29.29 -6.77
CA PRO A 245 17.65 -30.07 -5.64
C PRO A 245 19.14 -30.28 -5.89
N SER A 246 19.98 -29.68 -5.03
CA SER A 246 21.41 -29.90 -5.12
C SER A 246 21.64 -31.41 -5.09
N ALA A 247 22.38 -31.92 -6.07
CA ALA A 247 22.81 -33.32 -6.16
C ALA A 247 23.83 -33.64 -5.05
N VAL A 248 23.41 -33.46 -3.80
CA VAL A 248 24.11 -33.86 -2.58
C VAL A 248 23.12 -34.62 -1.70
N ALA A 249 22.47 -35.60 -2.30
CA ALA A 249 22.18 -36.86 -1.64
C ALA A 249 22.96 -37.94 -2.40
N SER A 250 24.28 -37.76 -2.52
CA SER A 250 25.16 -38.87 -2.87
C SER A 250 24.94 -39.92 -1.80
N GLN A 251 24.55 -41.12 -2.25
CA GLN A 251 24.19 -42.26 -1.44
C GLN A 251 25.19 -42.47 -0.29
N ARG A 252 24.85 -42.02 0.93
CA ARG A 252 25.35 -42.71 2.12
C ARG A 252 24.47 -43.94 2.28
N LYS A 253 24.87 -45.05 1.65
CA LYS A 253 24.56 -46.37 2.17
C LYS A 253 25.15 -46.42 3.58
N MET A 254 24.33 -46.19 4.60
CA MET A 254 24.62 -46.67 5.94
C MET A 254 24.06 -48.09 6.04
N PRO A 255 24.86 -49.09 6.42
CA PRO A 255 24.33 -50.41 6.72
C PRO A 255 23.40 -50.29 7.94
N LEU A 256 22.24 -50.96 7.86
CA LEU A 256 21.37 -51.16 9.01
C LEU A 256 22.17 -51.89 10.08
N ASP A 257 22.40 -51.23 11.22
CA ASP A 257 22.70 -51.92 12.47
C ASP A 257 21.78 -51.37 13.55
N ASP A 258 21.00 -52.29 14.14
CA ASP A 258 20.00 -52.05 15.16
C ASP A 258 20.70 -51.76 16.48
N SER A 259 20.70 -50.51 16.96
CA SER A 259 20.78 -50.21 18.40
C SER A 259 20.58 -48.73 18.75
N LYS A 260 19.52 -48.49 19.52
CA LYS A 260 19.31 -47.47 20.57
C LYS A 260 19.65 -46.01 20.25
N TRP A 261 18.58 -45.21 20.30
CA TRP A 261 18.58 -43.75 20.42
C TRP A 261 19.32 -43.29 21.69
N PRO A 262 20.19 -42.28 21.59
CA PRO A 262 20.10 -41.14 22.51
C PRO A 262 20.19 -39.78 21.80
N LEU A 263 19.63 -38.79 22.48
CA LEU A 263 19.50 -37.39 22.12
C LEU A 263 20.80 -36.74 21.61
N GLY A 264 20.64 -35.82 20.66
CA GLY A 264 21.52 -34.66 20.50
C GLY A 264 22.30 -34.56 19.19
N ARG A 265 21.65 -34.07 18.12
CA ARG A 265 22.14 -32.93 17.30
C ARG A 265 21.23 -32.66 16.11
N ASP A 266 21.00 -31.37 15.89
CA ASP A 266 20.13 -30.76 14.90
C ASP A 266 20.40 -31.15 13.44
N ILE A 267 19.32 -31.42 12.70
CA ILE A 267 19.28 -31.47 11.23
C ILE A 267 18.29 -30.39 10.77
N PRO A 268 18.67 -29.44 9.89
CA PRO A 268 17.79 -28.34 9.49
C PRO A 268 16.91 -28.78 8.31
N GLY A 269 15.71 -29.26 8.63
CA GLY A 269 14.60 -29.38 7.69
C GLY A 269 13.50 -28.39 8.07
N ARG A 270 13.58 -27.13 7.63
CA ARG A 270 12.51 -26.16 7.90
C ARG A 270 11.31 -26.48 7.02
N SER A 271 10.26 -27.02 7.63
CA SER A 271 8.97 -27.22 6.97
C SER A 271 8.30 -25.88 6.67
N ILE A 272 7.46 -25.86 5.63
CA ILE A 272 6.64 -24.72 5.19
C ILE A 272 5.86 -24.08 6.35
N GLY A 273 5.48 -24.87 7.37
CA GLY A 273 4.80 -24.38 8.57
C GLY A 273 5.65 -23.41 9.40
N GLN A 274 6.98 -23.58 9.46
CA GLN A 274 7.87 -22.68 10.20
C GLN A 274 8.23 -21.41 9.41
N ALA A 275 8.23 -21.45 8.08
CA ALA A 275 8.40 -20.24 7.26
C ALA A 275 7.16 -19.33 7.36
N LEU A 276 5.96 -19.93 7.41
CA LEU A 276 4.71 -19.22 7.66
C LEU A 276 4.63 -18.73 9.11
N SER A 277 5.09 -19.50 10.11
CA SER A 277 5.14 -19.02 11.50
C SER A 277 6.18 -17.90 11.69
N PHE A 278 7.26 -17.88 10.90
CA PHE A 278 8.24 -16.79 10.92
C PHE A 278 7.70 -15.50 10.27
N LEU A 279 6.88 -15.61 9.22
CA LEU A 279 6.12 -14.49 8.66
C LEU A 279 5.04 -13.98 9.62
N CYS A 280 4.38 -14.89 10.35
CA CYS A 280 3.40 -14.57 11.39
C CYS A 280 4.04 -13.93 12.64
N SER A 281 5.22 -14.39 13.07
CA SER A 281 5.93 -13.80 14.23
C SER A 281 6.49 -12.39 13.92
N ARG A 282 6.81 -12.14 12.64
CA ARG A 282 7.20 -10.80 12.16
C ARG A 282 6.00 -9.87 11.95
N TRP A 283 4.78 -10.44 11.92
CA TRP A 283 3.48 -9.74 11.87
C TRP A 283 3.22 -8.96 13.16
N ASP A 284 3.49 -9.56 14.33
CA ASP A 284 3.31 -8.93 15.65
C ASP A 284 4.36 -7.86 15.95
N LEU A 285 5.61 -8.08 15.54
CA LEU A 285 6.68 -7.11 15.79
C LEU A 285 6.50 -5.81 14.99
N HIS A 286 5.95 -5.89 13.76
CA HIS A 286 5.73 -4.73 12.90
C HIS A 286 4.46 -3.95 13.30
N LEU A 287 3.47 -4.60 13.89
CA LEU A 287 2.32 -3.94 14.52
C LEU A 287 2.76 -3.14 15.76
N ARG A 288 3.64 -3.70 16.59
CA ARG A 288 4.25 -2.98 17.73
C ARG A 288 5.13 -1.80 17.28
N PHE A 289 5.84 -1.94 16.17
CA PHE A 289 6.65 -0.84 15.62
C PHE A 289 5.79 0.31 15.09
N LEU A 290 4.64 0.04 14.46
CA LEU A 290 3.69 1.07 13.99
C LEU A 290 3.01 1.81 15.15
N SER A 291 2.68 1.11 16.24
CA SER A 291 2.17 1.73 17.47
C SER A 291 3.21 2.67 18.11
N GLN A 292 4.48 2.25 18.16
CA GLN A 292 5.56 3.04 18.77
C GLN A 292 6.06 4.22 17.91
N THR A 293 5.95 4.17 16.58
CA THR A 293 6.44 5.26 15.71
C THR A 293 5.36 6.25 15.28
N TRP A 294 4.07 5.90 15.36
CA TRP A 294 2.98 6.75 14.87
C TRP A 294 1.87 7.03 15.89
N GLY A 295 1.99 6.55 17.13
CA GLY A 295 1.02 6.86 18.20
C GLY A 295 -0.39 6.36 17.92
N ILE A 296 -0.55 5.38 17.03
CA ILE A 296 -1.83 4.74 16.76
C ILE A 296 -2.07 3.71 17.85
N THR A 297 -3.03 4.00 18.73
CA THR A 297 -3.58 3.04 19.68
C THR A 297 -4.65 2.24 18.94
N LEU A 298 -4.54 0.91 18.94
CA LEU A 298 -5.63 0.02 18.53
C LEU A 298 -6.65 -0.07 19.66
#